data_AF-A0A135ZFQ7-F1
#
_entry.id   AF-A0A135ZFQ7-F1
#
_cell.length_a   1.000
_cell.length_b   1.000
_cell.length_c   1.000
_cell.angle_alpha   90.00
_cell.angle_beta   90.00
_cell.angle_gamma   90.00
#
_symmetry.space_group_name_H-M   'P 1'
#
loop_
_entity.id
_entity.type
_entity.pdbx_description
1 polymer ?
#
loop_
_entity_poly.entity_id
_entity_poly.type
_entity_poly.pdbx_seq_one_letter_code
_entity_poly.pdbx_strand_id
1 'polypeptide(L)'
;MELQFLGTGAGQPSKQRNVSSVALKLLDELNEIWLFDVGEATQHQILRTNIKLRKVTKIFISHNHGDHIFGLPGLLSTRSFQGDVGPITIYGPSGIEEFVRTALKVSRTKISYSIRFVELAKSGLICEDKGFRVYTEQLDHRIPSFGFRVVEASHPGELLIDKLAQYNVPNGPLLGKLKNGEKVTLADGTVLDGKNFLGPTKPGRIVTVIYDTRSTPSIARLAKDADVLVHESTFAGDEQKLAHDYYHSTSVEAAKIARKDNVKLLCLNHISARYMGAKGKKLEKQAKKVFSNTVLVNDFDQINIPMKGSEK
;
A
#
# COMPACT_ATOMS: atom_id res chain seq x y z
N MET A 1 0.12 -10.52 -3.17
CA MET A 1 -0.01 -9.12 -2.70
C MET A 1 -1.34 -8.99 -2.00
N GLU A 2 -1.31 -8.56 -0.74
CA GLU A 2 -2.50 -8.44 0.10
C GLU A 2 -2.39 -7.18 0.96
N LEU A 3 -3.50 -6.47 1.14
CA LEU A 3 -3.62 -5.43 2.15
C LEU A 3 -4.23 -6.03 3.42
N GLN A 4 -3.66 -5.68 4.58
CA GLN A 4 -4.24 -5.99 5.88
C GLN A 4 -4.38 -4.70 6.69
N PHE A 5 -5.62 -4.39 7.09
CA PHE A 5 -5.92 -3.17 7.83
C PHE A 5 -5.63 -3.41 9.32
N LEU A 6 -4.73 -2.64 9.90
CA LEU A 6 -4.35 -2.77 11.32
C LEU A 6 -5.10 -1.77 12.21
N GLY A 7 -5.49 -0.64 11.64
CA GLY A 7 -6.37 0.32 12.30
C GLY A 7 -7.05 1.21 11.26
N THR A 8 -8.34 1.44 11.48
CA THR A 8 -9.25 2.04 10.50
C THR A 8 -10.06 3.22 11.05
N GLY A 9 -9.77 3.66 12.28
CA GLY A 9 -10.41 4.78 12.95
C GLY A 9 -9.67 6.10 12.73
N ALA A 10 -10.41 7.20 12.84
CA ALA A 10 -9.88 8.56 12.68
C ALA A 10 -9.66 9.30 14.01
N GLY A 11 -8.53 10.01 14.13
CA GLY A 11 -8.21 10.95 15.21
C GLY A 11 -7.85 10.31 16.56
N GLN A 12 -8.62 9.31 17.01
CA GLN A 12 -8.43 8.64 18.29
C GLN A 12 -8.88 7.17 18.22
N PRO A 13 -8.31 6.27 19.05
CA PRO A 13 -8.74 4.88 19.09
C PRO A 13 -10.15 4.75 19.67
N SER A 14 -10.83 3.68 19.30
CA SER A 14 -12.13 3.29 19.81
C SER A 14 -12.15 1.79 20.13
N LYS A 15 -13.19 1.32 20.81
CA LYS A 15 -13.35 -0.12 21.13
C LYS A 15 -13.39 -1.02 19.88
N GLN A 16 -13.82 -0.52 18.72
CA GLN A 16 -13.95 -1.34 17.50
C GLN A 16 -12.86 -1.05 16.46
N ARG A 17 -12.22 0.12 16.51
CA ARG A 17 -11.25 0.60 15.51
C ARG A 17 -10.09 1.29 16.19
N ASN A 18 -8.89 0.80 15.97
CA ASN A 18 -7.66 1.50 16.29
C ASN A 18 -7.37 2.61 15.27
N VAL A 19 -6.43 3.50 15.58
CA VAL A 19 -5.96 4.56 14.68
C VAL A 19 -5.16 4.02 13.48
N SER A 20 -5.00 4.86 12.46
CA SER A 20 -4.49 4.52 11.13
C SER A 20 -3.23 3.67 11.10
N SER A 21 -3.36 2.48 10.50
CA SER A 21 -2.23 1.74 9.93
C SER A 21 -2.73 0.67 8.97
N VAL A 22 -2.08 0.55 7.81
CA VAL A 22 -2.36 -0.49 6.82
C VAL A 22 -1.06 -1.18 6.42
N ALA A 23 -1.06 -2.50 6.41
CA ALA A 23 0.05 -3.31 5.96
C ALA A 23 -0.17 -3.79 4.53
N LEU A 24 0.79 -3.55 3.64
CA LEU A 24 0.90 -4.18 2.33
C LEU A 24 1.85 -5.38 2.44
N LYS A 25 1.30 -6.58 2.35
CA LYS A 25 2.02 -7.84 2.42
C LYS A 25 2.49 -8.22 1.01
N LEU A 26 3.80 -8.17 0.83
CA LEU A 26 4.52 -8.54 -0.39
C LEU A 26 5.31 -9.83 -0.16
N LEU A 27 4.69 -10.81 0.51
CA LEU A 27 5.39 -12.00 0.99
C LEU A 27 5.82 -12.92 -0.15
N ASP A 28 4.97 -13.07 -1.18
CA ASP A 28 5.28 -13.89 -2.36
C ASP A 28 6.16 -13.11 -3.36
N GLU A 29 6.03 -11.78 -3.36
CA GLU A 29 6.74 -10.91 -4.31
C GLU A 29 8.17 -10.61 -3.86
N LEU A 30 8.33 -10.14 -2.62
CA LEU A 30 9.61 -9.65 -2.08
C LEU A 30 10.01 -10.35 -0.78
N ASN A 31 9.13 -11.15 -0.19
CA ASN A 31 9.25 -11.64 1.18
C ASN A 31 9.37 -10.49 2.21
N GLU A 32 8.62 -9.41 1.96
CA GLU A 32 8.62 -8.15 2.72
C GLU A 32 7.20 -7.70 3.08
N ILE A 33 7.09 -6.80 4.05
CA ILE A 33 5.86 -6.11 4.44
C ILE A 33 6.17 -4.62 4.48
N TRP A 34 5.29 -3.81 3.89
CA TRP A 34 5.37 -2.36 3.95
C TRP A 34 4.20 -1.82 4.77
N LEU A 35 4.44 -0.80 5.60
CA LEU A 35 3.38 -0.17 6.40
C LEU A 35 3.06 1.23 5.85
N PHE A 36 1.79 1.58 5.83
CA PHE A 36 1.28 2.91 5.53
C PHE A 36 0.63 3.47 6.79
N ASP A 37 1.26 4.49 7.35
CA ASP A 37 1.05 5.02 8.70
C ASP A 37 1.24 3.99 9.82
N VAL A 38 1.65 4.50 10.98
CA VAL A 38 1.94 3.73 12.19
C VAL A 38 1.39 4.52 13.38
N GLY A 39 0.07 4.62 13.45
CA GLY A 39 -0.63 5.18 14.59
C GLY A 39 -0.34 4.43 15.89
N GLU A 40 -0.68 5.05 17.02
CA GLU A 40 -0.55 4.42 18.33
C GLU A 40 -1.15 3.00 18.35
N ALA A 41 -0.50 2.11 19.10
CA ALA A 41 -0.90 0.72 19.24
C ALA A 41 -0.87 -0.15 17.97
N THR A 42 -0.34 0.32 16.83
CA THR A 42 -0.13 -0.50 15.62
C THR A 42 0.60 -1.80 15.92
N GLN A 43 1.66 -1.77 16.75
CA GLN A 43 2.37 -3.00 17.16
C GLN A 43 1.47 -3.99 17.93
N HIS A 44 0.52 -3.52 18.72
CA HIS A 44 -0.43 -4.37 19.45
C HIS A 44 -1.45 -5.00 18.49
N GLN A 45 -1.87 -4.24 17.48
CA GLN A 45 -2.72 -4.78 16.41
C GLN A 45 -1.96 -5.86 15.63
N ILE A 46 -0.67 -5.67 15.34
CA ILE A 46 0.17 -6.68 14.69
C ILE A 46 0.24 -7.99 15.49
N LEU A 47 0.28 -7.95 16.84
CA LEU A 47 0.26 -9.16 17.69
C LEU A 47 -0.96 -10.05 17.47
N ARG A 48 -2.06 -9.49 16.94
CA ARG A 48 -3.31 -10.20 16.64
C ARG A 48 -3.35 -10.75 15.21
N THR A 49 -2.24 -10.67 14.49
CA THR A 49 -2.12 -11.07 13.08
C THR A 49 -0.95 -12.04 12.88
N ASN A 50 -0.76 -12.50 11.65
CA ASN A 50 0.42 -13.27 11.25
C ASN A 50 1.59 -12.40 10.73
N ILE A 51 1.48 -11.07 10.81
CA ILE A 51 2.54 -10.14 10.41
C ILE A 51 3.71 -10.27 11.38
N LYS A 52 4.91 -10.47 10.82
CA LYS A 52 6.16 -10.51 11.60
C LYS A 52 6.88 -9.19 11.43
N LEU A 53 7.15 -8.46 12.52
CA LEU A 53 7.82 -7.15 12.47
C LEU A 53 9.19 -7.20 11.78
N ARG A 54 9.94 -8.30 11.90
CA ARG A 54 11.19 -8.52 11.14
C ARG A 54 11.02 -8.45 9.62
N LYS A 55 9.81 -8.68 9.10
CA LYS A 55 9.49 -8.59 7.66
C LYS A 55 9.13 -7.18 7.23
N VAL A 56 8.94 -6.25 8.17
CA VAL A 56 8.69 -4.84 7.86
C VAL A 56 10.01 -4.18 7.45
N THR A 57 10.08 -3.74 6.20
CA THR A 57 11.28 -3.16 5.57
C THR A 57 11.10 -1.70 5.13
N LYS A 58 9.86 -1.28 4.89
CA LYS A 58 9.52 0.10 4.52
C LYS A 58 8.29 0.59 5.28
N ILE A 59 8.33 1.85 5.72
CA ILE A 59 7.21 2.55 6.35
C ILE A 59 6.98 3.85 5.59
N PHE A 60 5.74 4.13 5.21
CA PHE A 60 5.33 5.35 4.51
C PHE A 60 4.38 6.12 5.43
N ILE A 61 4.77 7.32 5.83
CA ILE A 61 4.02 8.21 6.72
C ILE A 61 3.38 9.31 5.88
N SER A 62 2.06 9.39 5.93
CA SER A 62 1.28 10.39 5.19
C SER A 62 1.51 11.79 5.73
N HIS A 63 1.39 11.97 7.05
CA HIS A 63 1.56 13.24 7.75
C HIS A 63 1.88 13.05 9.24
N ASN A 64 2.27 14.13 9.94
CA ASN A 64 2.75 14.08 11.33
C ASN A 64 1.67 14.22 12.43
N HIS A 65 0.41 13.87 12.16
CA HIS A 65 -0.57 13.76 13.24
C HIS A 65 -0.34 12.50 14.10
N GLY A 66 -0.68 12.59 15.38
CA GLY A 66 -0.34 11.57 16.37
C GLY A 66 -0.95 10.20 16.10
N ASP A 67 -2.18 10.19 15.60
CA ASP A 67 -2.91 8.98 15.18
C ASP A 67 -2.32 8.30 13.94
N HIS A 68 -1.28 8.87 13.33
CA HIS A 68 -0.53 8.29 12.20
C HIS A 68 0.94 7.97 12.55
N ILE A 69 1.51 8.55 13.62
CA ILE A 69 2.95 8.41 13.93
C ILE A 69 3.29 7.91 15.33
N PHE A 70 2.40 8.01 16.31
CA PHE A 70 2.75 7.73 17.72
C PHE A 70 3.09 6.25 17.99
N GLY A 71 2.76 5.34 17.08
CA GLY A 71 3.19 3.94 17.17
C GLY A 71 4.65 3.71 16.77
N LEU A 72 5.30 4.64 16.07
CA LEU A 72 6.65 4.45 15.53
C LEU A 72 7.69 4.09 16.60
N PRO A 73 7.85 4.84 17.70
CA PRO A 73 8.93 4.56 18.65
C PRO A 73 8.80 3.17 19.27
N GLY A 74 7.58 2.79 19.66
CA GLY A 74 7.29 1.47 20.23
C GLY A 74 7.50 0.34 19.21
N LEU A 75 6.99 0.50 17.99
CA LEU A 75 7.14 -0.50 16.93
C LEU A 75 8.62 -0.76 16.58
N LEU A 76 9.40 0.31 16.42
CA LEU A 76 10.83 0.21 16.10
C LEU A 76 11.61 -0.48 17.23
N SER A 77 11.28 -0.14 18.48
CA SER A 77 11.87 -0.76 19.68
C SER A 77 11.55 -2.26 19.72
N THR A 78 10.30 -2.65 19.57
CA THR A 78 9.85 -4.05 19.56
C THR A 78 10.47 -4.85 18.42
N ARG A 79 10.60 -4.25 17.23
CA ARG A 79 11.31 -4.85 16.10
C ARG A 79 12.78 -5.12 16.44
N SER A 80 13.43 -4.25 17.21
CA SER A 80 14.83 -4.41 17.63
C SER A 80 15.04 -5.56 18.61
N PHE A 81 14.07 -5.84 19.47
CA PHE A 81 14.11 -6.97 20.39
C PHE A 81 14.06 -8.33 19.70
N GLN A 82 13.72 -8.39 18.40
CA GLN A 82 13.68 -9.63 17.62
C GLN A 82 15.05 -10.04 17.04
N GLY A 83 16.14 -9.35 17.43
CA GLY A 83 17.51 -9.66 17.01
C GLY A 83 17.97 -8.88 15.79
N ASP A 84 18.77 -9.52 14.93
CA ASP A 84 19.16 -8.95 13.63
C ASP A 84 18.01 -9.14 12.63
N VAL A 85 17.39 -8.02 12.29
CA VAL A 85 16.18 -7.92 11.49
C VAL A 85 16.41 -7.10 10.21
N GLY A 86 17.65 -6.71 9.93
CA GLY A 86 18.01 -5.91 8.77
C GLY A 86 17.48 -4.46 8.79
N PRO A 87 17.90 -3.65 7.79
CA PRO A 87 17.58 -2.23 7.71
C PRO A 87 16.09 -1.97 7.49
N ILE A 88 15.64 -0.78 7.88
CA ILE A 88 14.30 -0.25 7.55
C ILE A 88 14.42 1.15 6.95
N THR A 89 13.55 1.47 6.00
CA THR A 89 13.43 2.84 5.45
C THR A 89 12.09 3.45 5.82
N ILE A 90 12.11 4.66 6.37
CA ILE A 90 10.92 5.44 6.73
C ILE A 90 10.85 6.64 5.79
N TYR A 91 9.77 6.69 5.00
CA TYR A 91 9.42 7.80 4.12
C TYR A 91 8.37 8.63 4.83
N GLY A 92 8.57 9.94 4.97
CA GLY A 92 7.58 10.79 5.65
C GLY A 92 7.88 12.27 5.50
N PRO A 93 6.96 13.15 5.92
CA PRO A 93 7.16 14.60 5.90
C PRO A 93 8.33 15.04 6.79
N SER A 94 8.77 16.28 6.62
CA SER A 94 9.74 16.93 7.51
C SER A 94 9.39 16.77 8.99
N GLY A 95 10.39 16.53 9.84
CA GLY A 95 10.22 16.31 11.29
C GLY A 95 10.01 14.86 11.72
N ILE A 96 9.74 13.91 10.81
CA ILE A 96 9.55 12.50 11.18
C ILE A 96 10.83 11.87 11.77
N GLU A 97 11.99 12.24 11.24
CA GLU A 97 13.28 11.80 11.76
C GLU A 97 13.53 12.33 13.17
N GLU A 98 13.27 13.62 13.39
CA GLU A 98 13.42 14.25 14.70
C GLU A 98 12.50 13.62 15.74
N PHE A 99 11.24 13.36 15.39
CA PHE A 99 10.28 12.69 16.27
C PHE A 99 10.81 11.32 16.73
N VAL A 100 11.21 10.46 15.78
CA VAL A 100 11.71 9.12 16.09
C VAL A 100 13.01 9.19 16.89
N ARG A 101 13.97 10.00 16.47
CA ARG A 101 15.27 10.11 17.15
C ARG A 101 15.14 10.66 18.55
N THR A 102 14.28 11.64 18.77
CA THR A 102 14.02 12.23 20.09
C THR A 102 13.39 11.22 21.03
N ALA A 103 12.36 10.51 20.59
CA ALA A 103 11.71 9.48 21.39
C ALA A 103 12.71 8.39 21.83
N LEU A 104 13.51 7.86 20.90
CA LEU A 104 14.53 6.85 21.18
C LEU A 104 15.67 7.38 22.09
N LYS A 105 16.09 8.63 21.89
CA LYS A 105 17.13 9.27 22.71
C LYS A 105 16.67 9.44 24.15
N VAL A 106 15.47 9.96 24.37
CA VAL A 106 14.93 10.23 25.71
C VAL A 106 14.64 8.93 26.46
N SER A 107 14.12 7.91 25.77
CA SER A 107 13.88 6.58 26.36
C SER A 107 15.15 5.75 26.56
N ARG A 108 16.31 6.24 26.11
CA ARG A 108 17.59 5.51 26.08
C ARG A 108 17.51 4.19 25.30
N THR A 109 16.63 4.13 24.31
CA THR A 109 16.47 2.94 23.46
C THR A 109 17.58 2.88 22.41
N LYS A 110 18.25 1.73 22.33
CA LYS A 110 19.22 1.42 21.28
C LYS A 110 18.58 0.48 20.26
N ILE A 111 18.60 0.87 18.99
CA ILE A 111 18.10 0.04 17.89
C ILE A 111 19.26 -0.79 17.31
N SER A 112 19.05 -2.08 17.13
CA SER A 112 20.04 -3.07 16.64
C SER A 112 20.24 -3.06 15.12
N TYR A 113 19.49 -2.24 14.39
CA TYR A 113 19.50 -2.16 12.93
C TYR A 113 19.50 -0.71 12.46
N SER A 114 19.86 -0.48 11.19
CA SER A 114 19.88 0.86 10.61
C SER A 114 18.47 1.32 10.21
N ILE A 115 18.18 2.58 10.54
CA ILE A 115 16.97 3.28 10.11
C ILE A 115 17.40 4.36 9.12
N ARG A 116 16.93 4.25 7.88
CA ARG A 116 17.07 5.29 6.86
C ARG A 116 15.82 6.14 6.84
N PHE A 117 15.98 7.46 6.92
CA PHE A 117 14.89 8.41 6.73
C PHE A 117 14.94 8.99 5.32
N VAL A 118 13.78 9.15 4.70
CA VAL A 118 13.60 9.81 3.41
C VAL A 118 12.51 10.86 3.60
N GLU A 119 12.92 12.12 3.65
CA GLU A 119 12.00 13.24 3.80
C GLU A 119 11.25 13.52 2.49
N LEU A 120 9.92 13.62 2.59
CA LEU A 120 9.02 13.93 1.49
C LEU A 120 8.81 15.43 1.42
N ALA A 121 9.23 16.03 0.31
CA ALA A 121 9.09 17.48 0.08
C ALA A 121 8.35 17.83 -1.22
N LYS A 122 8.35 16.93 -2.21
CA LYS A 122 7.75 17.17 -3.54
C LYS A 122 7.05 15.90 -4.03
N SER A 123 6.04 16.08 -4.89
CA SER A 123 5.44 14.99 -5.64
C SER A 123 6.45 14.30 -6.57
N GLY A 124 6.29 13.00 -6.79
CA GLY A 124 7.13 12.22 -7.70
C GLY A 124 7.45 10.82 -7.22
N LEU A 125 8.46 10.19 -7.85
CA LEU A 125 8.97 8.87 -7.48
C LEU A 125 9.81 8.96 -6.19
N ILE A 126 9.46 8.17 -5.18
CA ILE A 126 10.15 8.17 -3.87
C ILE A 126 10.87 6.86 -3.57
N CYS A 127 10.49 5.77 -4.24
CA CYS A 127 11.12 4.48 -4.10
C CYS A 127 11.04 3.74 -5.44
N GLU A 128 12.17 3.21 -5.91
CA GLU A 128 12.22 2.23 -6.99
C GLU A 128 13.13 1.10 -6.54
N ASP A 129 12.55 -0.08 -6.35
CA ASP A 129 13.23 -1.20 -5.70
C ASP A 129 12.58 -2.53 -6.10
N LYS A 130 13.39 -3.52 -6.50
CA LYS A 130 12.98 -4.91 -6.80
C LYS A 130 11.68 -5.05 -7.61
N GLY A 131 11.52 -4.27 -8.66
CA GLY A 131 10.32 -4.33 -9.51
C GLY A 131 9.10 -3.58 -8.96
N PHE A 132 9.27 -2.74 -7.96
CA PHE A 132 8.23 -1.85 -7.45
C PHE A 132 8.66 -0.39 -7.54
N ARG A 133 7.70 0.47 -7.90
CA ARG A 133 7.84 1.93 -7.86
C ARG A 133 6.79 2.51 -6.93
N VAL A 134 7.17 3.42 -6.05
CA VAL A 134 6.26 4.16 -5.17
C VAL A 134 6.31 5.63 -5.53
N TYR A 135 5.15 6.18 -5.88
CA TYR A 135 4.97 7.60 -6.16
C TYR A 135 4.24 8.27 -5.01
N THR A 136 4.55 9.54 -4.79
CA THR A 136 3.85 10.40 -3.84
C THR A 136 3.30 11.65 -4.52
N GLU A 137 2.19 12.16 -3.98
CA GLU A 137 1.68 13.49 -4.30
C GLU A 137 1.31 14.23 -3.02
N GLN A 138 1.53 15.54 -3.01
CA GLN A 138 1.07 16.40 -1.91
C GLN A 138 -0.47 16.50 -1.92
N LEU A 139 -1.06 16.34 -0.74
CA LEU A 139 -2.50 16.37 -0.48
C LEU A 139 -2.94 17.71 0.14
N ASP A 140 -4.25 17.93 0.24
CA ASP A 140 -4.84 19.13 0.85
C ASP A 140 -5.28 18.82 2.27
N HIS A 141 -4.36 19.01 3.22
CA HIS A 141 -4.60 18.81 4.64
C HIS A 141 -4.00 19.95 5.49
N ARG A 142 -4.34 19.99 6.79
CA ARG A 142 -3.93 21.08 7.70
C ARG A 142 -2.41 21.24 7.84
N ILE A 143 -1.69 20.13 7.76
CA ILE A 143 -0.23 20.05 7.76
C ILE A 143 0.22 19.35 6.48
N PRO A 144 1.52 19.41 6.11
CA PRO A 144 2.03 18.66 4.96
C PRO A 144 1.60 17.20 5.01
N SER A 145 0.85 16.77 3.98
CA SER A 145 0.26 15.45 3.86
C SER A 145 0.52 14.89 2.47
N PHE A 146 0.70 13.57 2.40
CA PHE A 146 1.13 12.86 1.21
C PHE A 146 0.29 11.59 0.99
N GLY A 147 -0.10 11.37 -0.26
CA GLY A 147 -0.72 10.13 -0.70
C GLY A 147 0.29 9.23 -1.41
N PHE A 148 0.08 7.92 -1.39
CA PHE A 148 1.04 6.96 -1.94
C PHE A 148 0.41 6.11 -3.03
N ARG A 149 1.16 5.89 -4.12
CA ARG A 149 0.81 4.95 -5.20
C ARG A 149 1.94 3.95 -5.37
N VAL A 150 1.68 2.69 -5.04
CA VAL A 150 2.57 1.55 -5.28
C VAL A 150 2.23 0.92 -6.62
N VAL A 151 3.23 0.82 -7.49
CA VAL A 151 3.13 0.24 -8.82
C VAL A 151 4.10 -0.93 -8.91
N GLU A 152 3.55 -2.14 -9.06
CA GLU A 152 4.33 -3.31 -9.43
C GLU A 152 4.70 -3.26 -10.92
N ALA A 153 5.91 -3.68 -11.26
CA ALA A 153 6.36 -3.83 -12.64
C ALA A 153 5.50 -4.87 -13.38
N SER A 154 5.43 -4.73 -14.70
CA SER A 154 4.77 -5.73 -15.52
C SER A 154 5.58 -7.03 -15.54
N HIS A 155 4.88 -8.15 -15.56
CA HIS A 155 5.48 -9.48 -15.59
C HIS A 155 5.51 -10.03 -17.01
N PRO A 156 6.57 -10.74 -17.41
CA PRO A 156 6.60 -11.46 -18.67
C PRO A 156 5.38 -12.37 -18.82
N GLY A 157 4.90 -12.53 -20.05
CA GLY A 157 3.86 -13.50 -20.35
C GLY A 157 4.31 -14.93 -20.07
N GLU A 158 3.36 -15.87 -20.09
CA GLU A 158 3.69 -17.29 -19.97
C GLU A 158 4.45 -17.78 -21.19
N LEU A 159 5.33 -18.76 -20.99
CA LEU A 159 6.04 -19.39 -22.09
C LEU A 159 5.05 -20.27 -22.87
N LEU A 160 4.90 -20.01 -24.16
CA LEU A 160 4.00 -20.71 -25.07
C LEU A 160 4.64 -22.03 -25.51
N ILE A 161 4.55 -23.05 -24.65
CA ILE A 161 5.17 -24.38 -24.87
C ILE A 161 4.73 -25.00 -26.19
N ASP A 162 3.47 -24.82 -26.60
CA ASP A 162 2.96 -25.36 -27.86
C ASP A 162 3.72 -24.82 -29.09
N LYS A 163 4.16 -23.56 -29.05
CA LYS A 163 4.99 -22.97 -30.12
C LYS A 163 6.43 -23.47 -30.09
N LEU A 164 6.91 -23.90 -28.93
CA LEU A 164 8.26 -24.43 -28.71
C LEU A 164 8.38 -25.92 -29.02
N ALA A 165 7.27 -26.66 -29.05
CA ALA A 165 7.25 -28.10 -29.24
C ALA A 165 8.01 -28.54 -30.52
N GLN A 166 7.87 -27.79 -31.61
CA GLN A 166 8.55 -28.07 -32.89
C GLN A 166 10.08 -27.96 -32.84
N TYR A 167 10.63 -27.26 -31.84
CA TYR A 167 12.07 -27.04 -31.69
C TYR A 167 12.74 -28.01 -30.72
N ASN A 168 11.98 -28.96 -30.14
CA ASN A 168 12.48 -29.97 -29.20
C ASN A 168 13.39 -29.40 -28.09
N VAL A 169 13.04 -28.21 -27.57
CA VAL A 169 13.84 -27.55 -26.54
C VAL A 169 13.81 -28.41 -25.26
N PRO A 170 14.97 -28.83 -24.73
CA PRO A 170 15.01 -29.68 -23.55
C PRO A 170 14.49 -28.93 -22.33
N ASN A 171 13.82 -29.66 -21.43
CA ASN A 171 13.47 -29.15 -20.12
C ASN A 171 14.73 -28.73 -19.37
N GLY A 172 14.73 -27.52 -18.80
CA GLY A 172 15.85 -27.02 -18.03
C GLY A 172 16.17 -25.54 -18.29
N PRO A 173 17.44 -25.12 -18.11
CA PRO A 173 17.84 -23.72 -18.12
C PRO A 173 17.49 -22.95 -19.41
N LEU A 174 17.43 -23.64 -20.55
CA LEU A 174 17.10 -23.01 -21.84
C LEU A 174 15.67 -22.46 -21.87
N LEU A 175 14.70 -23.19 -21.32
CA LEU A 175 13.33 -22.70 -21.17
C LEU A 175 13.26 -21.48 -20.25
N GLY A 176 14.10 -21.44 -19.20
CA GLY A 176 14.21 -20.28 -18.31
C GLY A 176 14.70 -19.03 -19.05
N LYS A 177 15.75 -19.17 -19.86
CA LYS A 177 16.27 -18.08 -20.72
C LYS A 177 15.22 -17.60 -21.73
N LEU A 178 14.54 -18.52 -22.40
CA LEU A 178 13.45 -18.17 -23.32
C LEU A 178 12.30 -17.46 -22.59
N LYS A 179 11.96 -17.90 -21.37
CA LYS A 179 10.95 -17.25 -20.51
C LYS A 179 11.34 -15.82 -20.11
N ASN A 180 12.64 -15.56 -19.96
CA ASN A 180 13.17 -14.22 -19.73
C ASN A 180 13.23 -13.36 -21.01
N GLY A 181 12.82 -13.90 -22.16
CA GLY A 181 12.90 -13.22 -23.45
C GLY A 181 14.30 -13.13 -24.02
N GLU A 182 15.23 -13.97 -23.54
CA GLU A 182 16.60 -14.04 -24.05
C GLU A 182 16.67 -14.84 -25.36
N LYS A 183 17.73 -14.60 -26.14
CA LYS A 183 18.06 -15.43 -27.31
C LYS A 183 18.81 -16.68 -26.86
N VAL A 184 18.39 -17.84 -27.36
CA VAL A 184 18.99 -19.13 -27.06
C VAL A 184 19.41 -19.81 -28.36
N THR A 185 20.64 -20.31 -28.40
CA THR A 185 21.12 -21.17 -29.48
C THR A 185 21.05 -22.63 -29.04
N LEU A 186 20.37 -23.47 -29.82
CA LEU A 186 20.25 -24.90 -29.60
C LEU A 186 21.50 -25.65 -30.14
N ALA A 187 21.61 -26.93 -29.79
CA ALA A 187 22.76 -27.76 -30.17
C ALA A 187 22.90 -27.96 -31.69
N ASP A 188 21.80 -27.87 -32.44
CA ASP A 188 21.75 -27.94 -33.90
C ASP A 188 22.10 -26.60 -34.59
N GLY A 189 22.41 -25.55 -33.81
CA GLY A 189 22.69 -24.20 -34.30
C GLY A 189 21.45 -23.32 -34.47
N THR A 190 20.24 -23.83 -34.24
CA THR A 190 19.00 -23.05 -34.31
C THR A 190 19.01 -21.94 -33.25
N VAL A 191 18.72 -20.70 -33.66
CA VAL A 191 18.62 -19.54 -32.76
C VAL A 191 17.15 -19.19 -32.52
N LEU A 192 16.72 -19.26 -31.27
CA LEU A 192 15.38 -18.90 -30.82
C LEU A 192 15.43 -17.57 -30.06
N ASP A 193 14.55 -16.63 -30.42
CA ASP A 193 14.33 -15.42 -29.63
C ASP A 193 13.15 -15.64 -28.69
N GLY A 194 13.41 -15.67 -27.38
CA GLY A 194 12.40 -15.92 -26.35
C GLY A 194 11.17 -15.02 -26.47
N LYS A 195 11.32 -13.78 -26.94
CA LYS A 195 10.21 -12.83 -27.12
C LYS A 195 9.11 -13.35 -28.06
N ASN A 196 9.46 -14.20 -29.03
CA ASN A 196 8.50 -14.79 -29.97
C ASN A 196 7.65 -15.91 -29.35
N PHE A 197 8.05 -16.39 -28.17
CA PHE A 197 7.47 -17.52 -27.47
C PHE A 197 6.80 -17.14 -26.15
N LEU A 198 6.62 -15.84 -25.88
CA LEU A 198 5.91 -15.36 -24.71
C LEU A 198 4.46 -14.98 -25.05
N GLY A 199 3.56 -15.28 -24.13
CA GLY A 199 2.20 -14.72 -24.14
C GLY A 199 2.21 -13.21 -23.88
N PRO A 200 1.04 -12.56 -23.87
CA PRO A 200 0.95 -11.14 -23.56
C PRO A 200 1.51 -10.83 -22.18
N THR A 201 2.24 -9.72 -22.08
CA THR A 201 2.74 -9.18 -20.81
C THR A 201 1.59 -8.99 -19.83
N LYS A 202 1.78 -9.47 -18.58
CA LYS A 202 0.80 -9.32 -17.51
C LYS A 202 1.07 -8.00 -16.78
N PRO A 203 0.17 -6.99 -16.85
CA PRO A 203 0.42 -5.73 -16.18
C PRO A 203 0.47 -5.93 -14.67
N GLY A 204 1.41 -5.26 -14.01
CA GLY A 204 1.53 -5.29 -12.56
C GLY A 204 0.33 -4.67 -11.85
N ARG A 205 0.22 -4.97 -10.56
CA ARG A 205 -0.82 -4.43 -9.68
C ARG A 205 -0.49 -3.01 -9.23
N ILE A 206 -1.55 -2.22 -9.03
CA ILE A 206 -1.46 -0.84 -8.56
C ILE A 206 -2.29 -0.70 -7.27
N VAL A 207 -1.65 -0.24 -6.21
CA VAL A 207 -2.28 0.05 -4.92
C VAL A 207 -2.09 1.52 -4.58
N THR A 208 -3.17 2.21 -4.27
CA THR A 208 -3.14 3.61 -3.87
C THR A 208 -3.67 3.75 -2.46
N VAL A 209 -2.95 4.49 -1.60
CA VAL A 209 -3.32 4.76 -0.21
C VAL A 209 -3.36 6.27 0.00
N ILE A 210 -4.55 6.76 0.36
CA ILE A 210 -4.88 8.15 0.59
C ILE A 210 -5.47 8.25 2.00
N TYR A 211 -4.73 8.91 2.89
CA TYR A 211 -5.22 9.31 4.21
C TYR A 211 -5.70 10.76 4.15
N ASP A 212 -5.66 11.45 5.28
CA ASP A 212 -6.27 12.74 5.57
C ASP A 212 -6.06 13.78 4.47
N THR A 213 -7.17 14.17 3.83
CA THR A 213 -7.20 15.16 2.78
C THR A 213 -8.63 15.61 2.47
N ARG A 214 -8.77 16.87 2.06
CA ARG A 214 -9.90 17.31 1.24
C ARG A 214 -9.80 16.71 -0.16
N SER A 215 -10.88 16.80 -0.92
CA SER A 215 -10.84 16.48 -2.35
C SER A 215 -9.83 17.38 -3.07
N THR A 216 -8.85 16.76 -3.73
CA THR A 216 -7.78 17.46 -4.48
C THR A 216 -7.43 16.70 -5.76
N PRO A 217 -7.04 17.39 -6.86
CA PRO A 217 -6.62 16.74 -8.10
C PRO A 217 -5.44 15.75 -7.94
N SER A 218 -4.64 15.90 -6.89
CA SER A 218 -3.55 14.97 -6.56
C SER A 218 -4.03 13.54 -6.38
N ILE A 219 -5.23 13.37 -5.81
CA ILE A 219 -5.79 12.03 -5.56
C ILE A 219 -6.03 11.31 -6.90
N ALA A 220 -6.59 12.00 -7.90
CA ALA A 220 -6.85 11.42 -9.20
C ALA A 220 -5.56 10.95 -9.89
N ARG A 221 -4.47 11.72 -9.79
CA ARG A 221 -3.15 11.33 -10.34
C ARG A 221 -2.62 10.05 -9.68
N LEU A 222 -2.82 9.91 -8.37
CA LEU A 222 -2.42 8.71 -7.64
C LEU A 222 -3.37 7.52 -7.85
N ALA A 223 -4.67 7.75 -8.03
CA ALA A 223 -5.70 6.72 -8.06
C ALA A 223 -5.94 6.12 -9.46
N LYS A 224 -5.52 6.80 -10.53
CA LYS A 224 -5.78 6.39 -11.91
C LYS A 224 -5.42 4.93 -12.18
N ASP A 225 -6.40 4.16 -12.64
CA ASP A 225 -6.30 2.73 -12.98
C ASP A 225 -5.82 1.84 -11.82
N ALA A 226 -6.00 2.27 -10.56
CA ALA A 226 -5.61 1.48 -9.39
C ALA A 226 -6.46 0.22 -9.25
N ASP A 227 -5.83 -0.91 -8.92
CA ASP A 227 -6.53 -2.13 -8.59
C ASP A 227 -7.24 -1.99 -7.24
N VAL A 228 -6.60 -1.32 -6.27
CA VAL A 228 -7.22 -0.95 -4.99
C VAL A 228 -6.88 0.49 -4.65
N LEU A 229 -7.91 1.26 -4.29
CA LEU A 229 -7.79 2.58 -3.66
C LEU A 229 -8.23 2.47 -2.20
N VAL A 230 -7.32 2.66 -1.27
CA VAL A 230 -7.62 2.95 0.13
C VAL A 230 -7.78 4.45 0.26
N HIS A 231 -8.94 4.92 0.67
CA HIS A 231 -9.23 6.35 0.78
C HIS A 231 -9.86 6.67 2.13
N GLU A 232 -9.42 7.76 2.76
CA GLU A 232 -10.08 8.30 3.94
C GLU A 232 -11.55 8.62 3.64
N SER A 233 -12.42 8.36 4.60
CA SER A 233 -13.85 8.61 4.50
C SER A 233 -14.35 9.01 5.86
N THR A 234 -13.71 10.04 6.42
CA THR A 234 -13.92 10.50 7.79
C THR A 234 -15.39 10.83 8.03
N PHE A 235 -16.09 11.36 7.01
CA PHE A 235 -17.48 11.80 7.09
C PHE A 235 -18.44 11.11 6.11
N ALA A 236 -19.73 11.13 6.47
CA ALA A 236 -20.82 10.68 5.60
C ALA A 236 -20.99 11.60 4.38
N GLY A 237 -21.61 11.09 3.32
CA GLY A 237 -21.79 11.79 2.05
C GLY A 237 -22.64 13.06 2.09
N ASP A 238 -23.37 13.30 3.17
CA ASP A 238 -24.22 14.48 3.42
C ASP A 238 -23.57 15.50 4.37
N GLU A 239 -22.30 15.29 4.76
CA GLU A 239 -21.56 16.14 5.70
C GLU A 239 -20.37 16.85 5.02
N GLN A 240 -20.51 17.27 3.75
CA GLN A 240 -19.39 17.86 2.98
C GLN A 240 -18.80 19.11 3.62
N LYS A 241 -19.65 20.01 4.15
CA LYS A 241 -19.16 21.24 4.82
C LYS A 241 -18.26 20.88 6.00
N LEU A 242 -18.68 19.89 6.79
CA LEU A 242 -17.91 19.44 7.94
C LEU A 242 -16.59 18.78 7.52
N ALA A 243 -16.63 17.91 6.50
CA ALA A 243 -15.42 17.33 5.93
C ALA A 243 -14.44 18.41 5.46
N HIS A 244 -14.94 19.41 4.72
CA HIS A 244 -14.12 20.53 4.27
C HIS A 244 -13.52 21.30 5.44
N ASP A 245 -14.32 21.74 6.41
CA ASP A 245 -13.85 22.55 7.55
C ASP A 245 -12.73 21.84 8.35
N TYR A 246 -12.79 20.51 8.44
CA TYR A 246 -11.79 19.69 9.14
C TYR A 246 -10.68 19.11 8.24
N TYR A 247 -10.60 19.53 6.98
CA TYR A 247 -9.59 19.07 6.01
C TYR A 247 -9.65 17.57 5.67
N HIS A 248 -10.87 17.04 5.56
CA HIS A 248 -11.16 15.64 5.28
C HIS A 248 -12.09 15.45 4.07
N SER A 249 -12.31 14.18 3.73
CA SER A 249 -13.19 13.74 2.65
C SER A 249 -14.43 13.02 3.17
N THR A 250 -15.47 13.02 2.35
CA THR A 250 -16.67 12.21 2.52
C THR A 250 -16.57 10.89 1.76
N SER A 251 -17.32 9.88 2.22
CA SER A 251 -17.49 8.60 1.51
C SER A 251 -17.94 8.75 0.04
N VAL A 252 -18.75 9.77 -0.27
CA VAL A 252 -19.22 10.04 -1.64
C VAL A 252 -18.13 10.68 -2.50
N GLU A 253 -17.27 11.53 -1.94
CA GLU A 253 -16.14 12.10 -2.67
C GLU A 253 -15.11 11.01 -3.05
N ALA A 254 -14.78 10.13 -2.11
CA ALA A 254 -13.93 8.97 -2.38
C ALA A 254 -14.51 8.09 -3.51
N ALA A 255 -15.83 7.81 -3.47
CA ALA A 255 -16.51 7.01 -4.50
C ALA A 255 -16.54 7.69 -5.87
N LYS A 256 -16.68 9.02 -5.92
CA LYS A 256 -16.62 9.78 -7.18
C LYS A 256 -15.25 9.68 -7.84
N ILE A 257 -14.18 9.76 -7.05
CA ILE A 257 -12.80 9.59 -7.52
C ILE A 257 -12.61 8.17 -8.06
N ALA A 258 -12.97 7.16 -7.27
CA ALA A 258 -12.84 5.76 -7.68
C ALA A 258 -13.52 5.46 -9.03
N ARG A 259 -14.76 5.95 -9.21
CA ARG A 259 -15.48 5.80 -10.48
C ARG A 259 -14.81 6.57 -11.63
N LYS A 260 -14.43 7.83 -11.39
CA LYS A 260 -13.86 8.71 -12.42
C LYS A 260 -12.52 8.20 -12.93
N ASP A 261 -11.71 7.67 -12.03
CA ASP A 261 -10.30 7.32 -12.28
C ASP A 261 -10.09 5.82 -12.52
N ASN A 262 -11.16 5.09 -12.88
CA ASN A 262 -11.14 3.67 -13.27
C ASN A 262 -10.47 2.76 -12.21
N VAL A 263 -10.76 3.05 -10.93
CA VAL A 263 -10.34 2.19 -9.83
C VAL A 263 -11.17 0.90 -9.87
N LYS A 264 -10.55 -0.24 -9.56
CA LYS A 264 -11.28 -1.51 -9.51
C LYS A 264 -12.00 -1.71 -8.18
N LEU A 265 -11.35 -1.47 -7.05
CA LEU A 265 -11.93 -1.59 -5.70
C LEU A 265 -11.63 -0.36 -4.84
N LEU A 266 -12.66 0.19 -4.18
CA LEU A 266 -12.52 1.26 -3.19
C LEU A 266 -12.67 0.71 -1.77
N CYS A 267 -11.67 0.96 -0.93
CA CYS A 267 -11.69 0.68 0.50
C CYS A 267 -11.87 2.00 1.27
N LEU A 268 -13.04 2.19 1.91
CA LEU A 268 -13.30 3.32 2.78
C LEU A 268 -12.63 3.11 4.13
N ASN A 269 -11.64 3.94 4.44
CA ASN A 269 -10.82 3.87 5.66
C ASN A 269 -10.93 5.17 6.48
N HIS A 270 -10.24 5.23 7.63
CA HIS A 270 -10.15 6.43 8.46
C HIS A 270 -11.53 6.96 8.88
N ILE A 271 -12.28 6.11 9.58
CA ILE A 271 -13.69 6.35 9.88
C ILE A 271 -13.82 7.05 11.24
N SER A 272 -14.54 8.17 11.27
CA SER A 272 -14.82 8.87 12.53
C SER A 272 -15.56 7.96 13.51
N ALA A 273 -15.19 8.05 14.80
CA ALA A 273 -15.88 7.37 15.90
C ALA A 273 -17.37 7.74 16.03
N ARG A 274 -17.87 8.71 15.25
CA ARG A 274 -19.30 9.03 15.13
C ARG A 274 -20.10 7.96 14.37
N TYR A 275 -19.44 7.12 13.56
CA TYR A 275 -20.09 6.14 12.68
C TYR A 275 -19.84 4.68 13.09
N MET A 276 -19.92 4.37 14.39
CA MET A 276 -19.74 3.00 14.88
C MET A 276 -20.93 2.08 14.55
N GLY A 277 -20.66 0.78 14.42
CA GLY A 277 -21.67 -0.25 14.21
C GLY A 277 -22.57 0.02 13.00
N ALA A 278 -23.89 0.03 13.21
CA ALA A 278 -24.87 0.21 12.13
C ALA A 278 -24.74 1.54 11.39
N LYS A 279 -24.16 2.59 12.02
CA LYS A 279 -23.97 3.90 11.39
C LYS A 279 -22.88 3.86 10.31
N GLY A 280 -21.86 3.01 10.46
CA GLY A 280 -20.82 2.83 9.45
C GLY A 280 -21.39 2.35 8.11
N LYS A 281 -22.42 1.48 8.15
CA LYS A 281 -23.14 1.03 6.95
C LYS A 281 -23.77 2.17 6.15
N LYS A 282 -24.01 3.35 6.76
CA LYS A 282 -24.48 4.55 6.03
C LYS A 282 -23.43 5.01 5.02
N LEU A 283 -22.15 5.08 5.43
CA LEU A 283 -21.04 5.52 4.58
C LEU A 283 -20.89 4.58 3.39
N GLU A 284 -20.86 3.27 3.67
CA GLU A 284 -20.74 2.25 2.63
C GLU A 284 -21.90 2.31 1.63
N LYS A 285 -23.15 2.41 2.12
CA LYS A 285 -24.34 2.53 1.26
C LYS A 285 -24.32 3.78 0.40
N GLN A 286 -23.88 4.92 0.94
CA GLN A 286 -23.77 6.16 0.18
C GLN A 286 -22.71 6.06 -0.92
N ALA A 287 -21.53 5.51 -0.60
CA ALA A 287 -20.46 5.29 -1.56
C ALA A 287 -20.88 4.29 -2.66
N LYS A 288 -21.51 3.16 -2.29
CA LYS A 288 -21.98 2.12 -3.23
C LYS A 288 -22.99 2.61 -4.27
N LYS A 289 -23.76 3.67 -3.96
CA LYS A 289 -24.65 4.31 -4.94
C LYS A 289 -23.89 5.03 -6.05
N VAL A 290 -22.65 5.45 -5.80
CA VAL A 290 -21.78 6.12 -6.77
C VAL A 290 -20.83 5.13 -7.43
N PHE A 291 -20.24 4.23 -6.65
CA PHE A 291 -19.28 3.23 -7.10
C PHE A 291 -19.53 1.90 -6.39
N SER A 292 -20.13 0.93 -7.11
CA SER A 292 -20.66 -0.30 -6.51
C SER A 292 -19.60 -1.19 -5.86
N ASN A 293 -18.39 -1.25 -6.43
CA ASN A 293 -17.29 -2.05 -5.89
C ASN A 293 -16.53 -1.30 -4.77
N THR A 294 -17.25 -1.08 -3.68
CA THR A 294 -16.76 -0.38 -2.49
C THR A 294 -16.88 -1.29 -1.27
N VAL A 295 -15.92 -1.22 -0.34
CA VAL A 295 -15.98 -1.89 0.95
C VAL A 295 -15.65 -0.90 2.07
N LEU A 296 -16.42 -0.93 3.15
CA LEU A 296 -16.05 -0.29 4.40
C LEU A 296 -15.16 -1.25 5.18
N VAL A 297 -13.86 -0.96 5.21
CA VAL A 297 -12.90 -1.83 5.89
C VAL A 297 -13.01 -1.66 7.41
N ASN A 298 -12.68 -2.71 8.14
CA ASN A 298 -12.56 -2.77 9.59
C ASN A 298 -11.13 -3.20 9.95
N ASP A 299 -10.78 -3.03 11.21
CA ASP A 299 -9.54 -3.60 11.73
C ASP A 299 -9.50 -5.11 11.46
N PHE A 300 -8.34 -5.57 10.98
CA PHE A 300 -8.00 -6.92 10.56
C PHE A 300 -8.58 -7.42 9.26
N ASP A 301 -9.41 -6.63 8.56
CA ASP A 301 -9.85 -7.00 7.22
C ASP A 301 -8.63 -7.21 6.30
N GLN A 302 -8.73 -8.21 5.43
CA GLN A 302 -7.72 -8.56 4.45
C GLN A 302 -8.30 -8.44 3.04
N ILE A 303 -7.58 -7.75 2.16
CA ILE A 303 -7.96 -7.55 0.77
C ILE A 303 -6.85 -8.15 -0.10
N ASN A 304 -7.14 -9.30 -0.70
CA ASN A 304 -6.25 -9.91 -1.67
C ASN A 304 -6.27 -9.12 -2.99
N ILE A 305 -5.09 -8.93 -3.59
CA ILE A 305 -4.91 -8.21 -4.85
C ILE A 305 -4.33 -9.20 -5.86
N PRO A 306 -5.19 -9.93 -6.59
CA PRO A 306 -4.75 -10.94 -7.54
C PRO A 306 -4.03 -10.31 -8.73
N MET A 307 -3.20 -11.11 -9.40
CA MET A 307 -2.61 -10.68 -10.67
C MET A 307 -3.71 -10.52 -11.72
N LYS A 308 -3.55 -9.54 -12.62
CA LYS A 308 -4.50 -9.35 -13.72
C LYS A 308 -4.50 -10.60 -14.61
N GLY A 309 -5.68 -11.18 -14.85
CA GLY A 309 -5.84 -12.41 -15.63
C GLY A 309 -5.56 -13.71 -14.88
N SER A 310 -5.45 -13.70 -13.55
CA SER A 310 -5.37 -14.93 -12.74
C SER A 310 -6.73 -15.43 -12.23
N GLU A 311 -7.83 -14.81 -12.63
CA GLU A 311 -9.17 -15.30 -12.37
C GLU A 311 -9.44 -16.47 -13.33
N LYS A 312 -9.61 -17.67 -12.77
CA LYS A 312 -10.08 -18.87 -13.49
C LYS A 312 -11.59 -18.94 -13.44
#